data_AF-A0AAW1BW76-F1
#
_entry.id   AF-A0AAW1BW76-F1
#
_cell.length_a   1.000
_cell.length_b   1.000
_cell.length_c   1.000
_cell.angle_alpha   90.00
_cell.angle_beta   90.00
_cell.angle_gamma   90.00
#
_symmetry.space_group_name_H-M   'P 1'
#
loop_
_entity.id
_entity.type
_entity.pdbx_description
1 polymer ?
#
loop_
_entity_poly.entity_id
_entity_poly.type
_entity_poly.pdbx_seq_one_letter_code
_entity_poly.pdbx_strand_id
1 'polypeptide(L)'
;MISRNALRQLLLFRFWLGLRRTHLAMAKSKNHTTHNQSRKWHRNGIKKPRSHRYESLKGVDPKFLRNMRFAKKHNKKGLKKMRANNAKNAK
;
A
#
# COMPACT_ATOMS: atom_id res chain seq x y z
N MET A 1 -55.36 -39.12 -2.48
CA MET A 1 -54.22 -38.67 -3.31
C MET A 1 -54.28 -37.15 -3.42
N ILE A 2 -53.36 -36.43 -2.77
CA ILE A 2 -53.32 -34.97 -2.80
C ILE A 2 -52.76 -34.54 -4.16
N SER A 3 -53.49 -33.70 -4.90
CA SER A 3 -53.13 -33.23 -6.24
C SER A 3 -51.76 -32.53 -6.24
N ARG A 4 -50.98 -32.75 -7.32
CA ARG A 4 -49.65 -32.14 -7.54
C ARG A 4 -49.66 -30.60 -7.48
N ASN A 5 -50.83 -29.95 -7.63
CA ASN A 5 -50.98 -28.50 -7.45
C ASN A 5 -51.05 -28.05 -5.98
N ALA A 6 -51.45 -28.90 -5.03
CA ALA A 6 -51.46 -28.56 -3.60
C ALA A 6 -50.05 -28.61 -2.98
N LEU A 7 -49.15 -29.44 -3.52
CA LEU A 7 -47.73 -29.46 -3.14
C LEU A 7 -46.95 -28.24 -3.66
N ARG A 8 -47.36 -27.65 -4.79
CA ARG A 8 -46.75 -26.42 -5.33
C ARG A 8 -47.17 -25.16 -4.59
N GLN A 9 -48.43 -25.09 -4.13
CA GLN A 9 -48.89 -23.97 -3.29
C GLN A 9 -48.32 -24.05 -1.85
N LEU A 10 -48.11 -25.25 -1.30
CA LEU A 10 -47.52 -25.43 0.04
C LEU A 10 -46.00 -25.21 0.08
N LEU A 11 -45.29 -25.40 -1.04
CA LEU A 11 -43.86 -25.09 -1.17
C LEU A 11 -43.58 -23.59 -1.32
N LEU A 12 -44.53 -22.81 -1.83
CA LEU A 12 -44.42 -21.34 -1.89
C LEU A 12 -44.89 -20.65 -0.59
N PHE A 13 -45.80 -21.26 0.18
CA PHE A 13 -46.20 -20.74 1.49
C PHE A 13 -45.16 -20.98 2.61
N ARG A 14 -44.23 -21.92 2.43
CA ARG A 14 -43.08 -22.15 3.34
C ARG A 14 -41.87 -21.27 3.04
N PHE A 15 -41.89 -20.50 1.94
CA PHE A 15 -40.85 -19.52 1.60
C PHE A 15 -41.18 -18.10 2.08
N TRP A 16 -42.44 -17.81 2.42
CA TRP A 16 -42.90 -16.46 2.83
C TRP A 16 -43.12 -16.30 4.36
N LEU A 17 -43.05 -17.37 5.15
CA LEU A 17 -43.42 -17.34 6.57
C LEU A 17 -42.41 -18.10 7.46
N GLY A 18 -41.12 -17.98 7.17
CA GLY A 18 -40.14 -18.93 7.73
C GLY A 18 -38.72 -18.45 7.94
N LEU A 19 -38.48 -17.19 8.33
CA LEU A 19 -37.48 -16.81 9.34
C LEU A 19 -37.59 -15.30 9.59
N ARG A 20 -38.53 -14.88 10.45
CA ARG A 20 -38.35 -13.60 11.16
C ARG A 20 -37.09 -13.78 12.00
N ARG A 21 -36.03 -13.11 11.57
CA ARG A 21 -34.75 -13.02 12.28
C ARG A 21 -35.07 -12.55 13.69
N THR A 22 -35.06 -13.46 14.66
CA THR A 22 -35.20 -13.11 16.06
C THR A 22 -33.99 -12.27 16.42
N HIS A 23 -34.16 -10.94 16.50
CA HIS A 23 -33.20 -10.05 17.15
C HIS A 23 -33.23 -10.37 18.65
N LEU A 24 -32.74 -11.55 19.02
CA LEU A 24 -32.32 -11.83 20.37
C LEU A 24 -31.16 -10.87 20.64
N ALA A 25 -31.36 -10.06 21.67
CA ALA A 25 -30.45 -9.03 22.12
C ALA A 25 -28.99 -9.46 22.00
N MET A 26 -28.16 -8.63 21.36
CA MET A 26 -26.71 -8.70 21.52
C MET A 26 -26.39 -8.33 22.97
N ALA A 27 -26.47 -9.31 23.87
CA ALA A 27 -26.27 -9.10 25.31
C ALA A 27 -24.86 -8.60 25.66
N LYS A 28 -23.91 -8.71 24.72
CA LYS A 28 -22.67 -7.92 24.53
C LYS A 28 -21.86 -8.59 23.41
N SER A 29 -21.19 -7.80 22.56
CA SER A 29 -20.23 -8.29 21.57
C SER A 29 -18.79 -7.96 21.97
N LYS A 30 -17.79 -8.62 21.36
CA LYS A 30 -16.39 -8.31 21.59
C LYS A 30 -16.05 -6.92 21.04
N ASN A 31 -15.45 -6.08 21.88
CA ASN A 31 -15.16 -4.68 21.53
C ASN A 31 -13.93 -4.49 20.62
N HIS A 32 -12.92 -5.37 20.69
CA HIS A 32 -11.70 -5.25 19.90
C HIS A 32 -10.95 -6.60 19.76
N THR A 33 -10.28 -6.84 18.62
CA THR A 33 -9.36 -7.97 18.46
C THR A 33 -8.30 -7.78 17.37
N THR A 34 -7.05 -8.16 17.68
CA THR A 34 -5.90 -8.20 16.75
C THR A 34 -5.51 -9.63 16.35
N HIS A 35 -6.33 -10.64 16.73
CA HIS A 35 -5.95 -12.07 16.69
C HIS A 35 -5.47 -12.58 15.32
N ASN A 36 -6.13 -12.20 14.23
CA ASN A 36 -5.76 -12.65 12.89
C ASN A 36 -5.01 -11.58 12.07
N GLN A 37 -4.64 -10.44 12.66
CA GLN A 37 -4.01 -9.36 11.91
C GLN A 37 -2.57 -9.73 11.51
N SER A 38 -1.79 -10.24 12.47
CA SER A 38 -0.41 -10.69 12.22
C SER A 38 -0.35 -11.76 11.12
N ARG A 39 -1.21 -12.78 11.18
CA ARG A 39 -1.24 -13.84 10.16
C ARG A 39 -1.54 -13.30 8.75
N LYS A 40 -2.45 -12.33 8.63
CA LYS A 40 -2.75 -11.67 7.34
C LYS A 40 -1.58 -10.83 6.83
N TRP A 41 -0.92 -10.05 7.69
CA TRP A 41 0.24 -9.24 7.31
C TRP A 41 1.41 -10.11 6.83
N HIS A 42 1.61 -11.26 7.46
CA HIS A 42 2.69 -12.19 7.08
C HIS A 42 2.34 -13.11 5.91
N ARG A 43 1.07 -13.24 5.50
CA ARG A 43 0.69 -14.05 4.31
C ARG A 43 1.42 -13.60 3.04
N ASN A 44 1.60 -12.29 2.86
CA ASN A 44 2.36 -11.71 1.74
C ASN A 44 3.80 -11.28 2.17
N GLY A 45 4.11 -11.43 3.45
CA GLY A 45 5.34 -10.96 4.09
C GLY A 45 5.38 -9.44 4.26
N ILE A 46 5.85 -8.98 5.42
CA ILE A 46 6.11 -7.56 5.68
C ILE A 46 7.43 -7.20 5.00
N LYS A 47 7.36 -6.54 3.83
CA LYS A 47 8.54 -6.13 3.06
C LYS A 47 9.11 -4.83 3.62
N LYS A 48 10.44 -4.78 3.78
CA LYS A 48 11.16 -3.54 4.09
C LYS A 48 11.10 -2.59 2.88
N PRO A 49 11.11 -1.26 3.10
CA PRO A 49 11.23 -0.31 1.99
C PRO A 49 12.54 -0.58 1.22
N ARG A 50 12.50 -0.41 -0.10
CA ARG A 50 13.67 -0.60 -0.96
C ARG A 50 14.63 0.56 -0.75
N SER A 51 15.88 0.26 -0.39
CA SER A 51 16.96 1.24 -0.39
C SER A 51 17.49 1.45 -1.81
N HIS A 52 17.69 2.70 -2.20
CA HIS A 52 18.32 3.05 -3.47
C HIS A 52 19.72 3.64 -3.20
N ARG A 53 20.65 3.50 -4.16
CA ARG A 53 22.01 4.07 -4.02
C ARG A 53 21.98 5.59 -3.90
N TYR A 54 21.06 6.24 -4.61
CA TYR A 54 20.88 7.69 -4.61
C TYR A 54 19.43 8.02 -4.28
N GLU A 55 19.22 8.63 -3.12
CA GLU A 55 17.90 9.07 -2.66
C GLU A 55 17.54 10.46 -3.22
N SER A 56 16.26 10.82 -3.11
CA SER A 56 15.78 12.14 -3.51
C SER A 56 16.29 13.24 -2.56
N LEU A 57 16.55 14.43 -3.09
CA LEU A 57 16.96 15.61 -2.30
C LEU A 57 15.77 16.46 -1.82
N LYS A 58 14.58 15.87 -1.71
CA LYS A 58 13.37 16.57 -1.25
C LYS A 58 13.49 16.85 0.25
N GLY A 59 13.20 18.08 0.67
CA GLY A 59 13.29 18.51 2.07
C GLY A 59 14.66 19.05 2.48
N VAL A 60 15.64 19.08 1.58
CA VAL A 60 16.93 19.76 1.80
C VAL A 60 16.74 21.28 1.71
N ASP A 61 17.51 22.04 2.50
CA ASP A 61 17.47 23.51 2.52
C ASP A 61 17.48 24.14 1.10
N PRO A 62 16.49 24.97 0.77
CA PRO A 62 16.42 25.64 -0.53
C PRO A 62 17.67 26.47 -0.87
N LYS A 63 18.32 27.12 0.11
CA LYS A 63 19.51 27.95 -0.15
C LYS A 63 20.68 27.07 -0.59
N PHE A 64 20.91 25.96 0.11
CA PHE A 64 21.89 24.95 -0.30
C PHE A 64 21.59 24.37 -1.69
N LEU A 65 20.33 24.00 -1.95
CA LEU A 65 19.93 23.43 -3.25
C LEU A 65 20.15 24.40 -4.41
N ARG A 66 19.89 25.69 -4.20
CA ARG A 66 20.16 26.73 -5.22
C ARG A 66 21.66 26.77 -5.55
N ASN A 67 22.53 26.83 -4.54
CA ASN A 67 23.97 26.84 -4.77
C ASN A 67 24.46 25.57 -5.48
N MET A 68 24.05 24.39 -5.01
CA MET A 68 24.45 23.12 -5.64
C MET A 68 23.99 23.04 -7.10
N ARG A 69 22.79 23.55 -7.43
CA ARG A 69 22.30 23.61 -8.82
C ARG A 69 23.17 24.53 -9.67
N PHE A 70 23.56 25.71 -9.17
CA PHE A 70 24.47 26.62 -9.89
C PHE A 70 25.87 26.02 -10.09
N ALA A 71 26.43 25.37 -9.07
CA ALA A 71 27.72 24.69 -9.18
C ALA A 71 27.67 23.61 -10.28
N LYS A 72 26.67 22.72 -10.23
CA LYS A 72 26.46 21.68 -11.26
C LYS A 72 26.26 22.27 -12.67
N LYS A 73 25.54 23.39 -12.78
CA LYS A 73 25.29 24.08 -14.06
C LYS A 73 26.59 24.56 -14.73
N HIS A 74 27.56 25.04 -13.95
CA HIS A 74 28.78 25.67 -14.49
C HIS A 74 30.01 24.75 -14.57
N ASN A 75 29.91 23.47 -14.17
CA ASN A 75 31.01 22.50 -14.24
C ASN A 75 31.64 22.34 -15.63
N LYS A 76 30.89 22.59 -16.72
CA LYS A 76 31.40 22.50 -18.10
C LYS A 76 32.54 23.49 -18.39
N LYS A 77 32.58 24.64 -17.71
CA LYS A 77 33.61 25.68 -17.91
C LYS A 77 35.01 25.20 -17.51
N GLY A 78 35.11 24.36 -16.47
CA GLY A 78 36.38 23.86 -15.94
C GLY A 78 36.92 22.61 -16.65
N LEU A 79 36.17 22.03 -17.60
CA LEU A 79 36.43 20.69 -18.12
C LEU A 79 37.79 20.56 -18.82
N LYS A 80 38.21 21.56 -19.61
CA LYS A 80 39.50 21.52 -20.31
C LYS A 80 40.68 21.51 -19.33
N LYS A 81 40.63 22.37 -18.30
CA LYS A 81 41.66 22.44 -17.24
C LYS A 81 41.75 21.12 -16.48
N MET A 82 40.59 20.56 -16.12
CA MET A 82 40.50 19.30 -15.39
C MET A 82 41.07 18.13 -16.20
N ARG A 83 40.77 18.03 -17.50
CA ARG A 83 41.35 17.02 -18.39
C ARG A 83 42.87 17.15 -18.52
N ALA A 84 43.37 18.38 -18.69
CA ALA A 84 44.81 18.62 -18.78
C ALA A 84 45.55 18.23 -17.50
N ASN A 85 44.98 18.54 -16.33
CA ASN A 85 45.55 18.15 -15.04
C ASN A 85 45.51 16.62 -14.85
N ASN A 86 44.40 15.97 -15.20
CA ASN A 86 44.30 14.51 -15.10
C ASN A 86 45.31 13.80 -16.01
N ALA A 87 45.53 14.31 -17.24
CA ALA A 87 46.54 13.75 -18.15
C ALA A 87 47.98 13.96 -17.65
N LYS A 88 48.25 15.05 -16.91
CA LYS A 88 49.53 15.27 -16.24
C LYS A 88 49.74 14.31 -15.07
N ASN A 89 48.69 14.02 -14.30
CA ASN A 89 48.76 13.15 -13.13
C ASN A 89 48.72 11.65 -13.48
N ALA A 90 48.31 11.31 -14.70
CA ALA A 90 48.28 9.94 -15.21
C ALA A 90 49.59 9.52 -15.89
N LYS A 91 50.51 10.47 -16.10
CA LYS A 91 51.91 10.22 -16.43
C LYS A 91 52.70 10.04 -15.14
#